data_AF-A0A3A8Q618-F1
#
_entry.id   AF-A0A3A8Q618-F1
#
_cell.length_a   1.000
_cell.length_b   1.000
_cell.length_c   1.000
_cell.angle_alpha   90.00
_cell.angle_beta   90.00
_cell.angle_gamma   90.00
#
_symmetry.space_group_name_H-M   'P 1'
#
loop_
_entity.id
_entity.type
_entity.pdbx_description
1 polymer ?
#
loop_
_entity_poly.entity_id
_entity_poly.type
_entity_poly.pdbx_seq_one_letter_code
_entity_poly.pdbx_strand_id
1 'polypeptide(L)'
;MWLVLPYPPSANAYWKPSRGRGLVPSGEALAYKATVARLVAATGAQPLAGPVRLSLTAFRPRRVGDLDNTLKVLGDALNGLAWLDDEQVASIHAERADDAKAPRVELVATAARHATPEEAAAHRQARADRAAKARATRNRNRAAKAKGKAPRKSLAYLATPSVRRGRAGGAVG
;
A
#
# COMPACT_ATOMS: atom_id res chain seq x y z
N MET A 1 23.01 -1.82 -7.37
CA MET A 1 22.45 -0.50 -7.66
C MET A 1 22.50 0.37 -6.42
N TRP A 2 23.02 1.60 -6.54
CA TRP A 2 23.05 2.61 -5.48
C TRP A 2 22.01 3.69 -5.78
N LEU A 3 21.20 4.07 -4.78
CA LEU A 3 20.14 5.07 -4.90
C LEU A 3 20.19 6.04 -3.71
N VAL A 4 20.02 7.32 -4.01
CA VAL A 4 19.71 8.35 -3.02
C VAL A 4 18.29 8.84 -3.28
N LEU A 5 17.38 8.56 -2.35
CA LEU A 5 15.96 8.87 -2.49
C LEU A 5 15.57 9.95 -1.47
N PRO A 6 14.57 10.79 -1.78
CA PRO A 6 13.99 11.68 -0.76
C PRO A 6 13.45 10.85 0.41
N TYR A 7 13.46 11.42 1.61
CA TYR A 7 12.84 10.74 2.76
C TYR A 7 11.35 10.54 2.50
N PRO A 8 10.80 9.33 2.71
CA PRO A 8 9.42 9.04 2.37
C PRO A 8 8.42 9.77 3.28
N PRO A 9 7.19 10.02 2.78
CA PRO A 9 6.11 10.40 3.66
C PRO A 9 5.80 9.26 4.65
N SER A 10 5.19 9.59 5.79
CA SER A 10 4.83 8.57 6.78
C SER A 10 3.85 7.54 6.19
N ALA A 11 3.84 6.31 6.69
CA ALA A 11 2.91 5.28 6.24
C ALA A 11 1.43 5.71 6.33
N ASN A 12 1.09 6.51 7.36
CA ASN A 12 -0.25 7.07 7.58
C ASN A 12 -0.62 8.21 6.61
N ALA A 13 0.39 8.93 6.11
CA ALA A 13 0.22 9.87 5.01
C ALA A 13 0.14 9.14 3.67
N TYR A 14 0.87 8.03 3.55
CA TYR A 14 0.97 7.24 2.33
C TYR A 14 -0.33 6.51 1.98
N TRP A 15 -0.90 5.75 2.91
CA TRP A 15 -2.10 4.95 2.69
C TRP A 15 -3.35 5.65 3.26
N LYS A 16 -4.37 5.86 2.42
CA LYS A 16 -5.64 6.48 2.82
C LYS A 16 -6.81 5.53 2.59
N PRO A 17 -7.78 5.48 3.51
CA PRO A 17 -8.99 4.69 3.30
C PRO A 17 -9.82 5.30 2.16
N SER A 18 -10.23 4.47 1.21
CA SER A 18 -11.14 4.82 0.12
C SER A 18 -12.42 4.01 0.22
N ARG A 19 -13.56 4.69 0.06
CA ARG A 19 -14.90 4.07 0.08
C ARG A 19 -14.96 2.89 -0.90
N GLY A 20 -15.13 1.69 -0.36
CA GLY A 20 -15.27 0.45 -1.14
C GLY A 20 -14.02 -0.01 -1.89
N ARG A 21 -12.84 0.57 -1.62
CA ARG A 21 -11.56 0.18 -2.25
C ARG A 21 -10.44 -0.17 -1.26
N GLY A 22 -10.72 -0.13 0.04
CA GLY A 22 -9.72 -0.38 1.08
C GLY A 22 -8.74 0.78 1.19
N LEU A 23 -7.49 0.48 1.54
CA LEU A 23 -6.41 1.47 1.56
C LEU A 23 -5.89 1.71 0.15
N VAL A 24 -5.73 2.99 -0.23
CA VAL A 24 -5.17 3.43 -1.50
C VAL A 24 -4.04 4.43 -1.27
N PRO A 25 -3.05 4.51 -2.16
CA PRO A 25 -2.04 5.56 -2.09
C PRO A 25 -2.68 6.95 -2.13
N SER A 26 -2.21 7.86 -1.28
CA SER A 26 -2.58 9.27 -1.28
C SER A 26 -1.97 10.02 -2.47
N GLY A 27 -2.39 11.28 -2.70
CA GLY A 27 -1.74 12.14 -3.69
C GLY A 27 -0.23 12.33 -3.41
N GLU A 28 0.13 12.47 -2.13
CA GLU A 28 1.53 12.56 -1.69
C GLU A 28 2.30 11.25 -1.96
N ALA A 29 1.68 10.10 -1.74
CA ALA A 29 2.26 8.81 -2.09
C ALA A 29 2.51 8.68 -3.59
N LEU A 30 1.57 9.13 -4.43
CA LEU A 30 1.73 9.10 -5.89
C LEU A 30 2.86 10.04 -6.34
N ALA A 31 2.96 11.24 -5.77
CA ALA A 31 4.05 12.18 -6.05
C ALA A 31 5.42 11.61 -5.63
N TYR A 32 5.47 10.95 -4.47
CA TYR A 32 6.66 10.24 -4.00
C TYR A 32 7.05 9.11 -4.97
N LYS A 33 6.10 8.23 -5.35
CA LYS A 33 6.34 7.15 -6.32
C LYS A 33 6.84 7.66 -7.66
N ALA A 34 6.25 8.75 -8.19
CA ALA A 34 6.70 9.37 -9.43
C ALA A 34 8.13 9.91 -9.32
N THR A 35 8.52 10.43 -8.15
CA THR A 35 9.88 10.92 -7.90
C THR A 35 10.88 9.77 -7.81
N VAL A 36 10.55 8.71 -7.07
CA VAL A 36 11.36 7.47 -7.01
C VAL A 36 11.53 6.87 -8.41
N ALA A 37 10.46 6.80 -9.21
CA ALA A 37 10.53 6.27 -10.56
C ALA A 37 11.48 7.06 -11.48
N ARG A 38 11.47 8.40 -11.39
CA ARG A 38 12.42 9.24 -12.13
C ARG A 38 13.86 8.99 -11.68
N LEU A 39 14.11 8.88 -10.38
CA LEU A 39 15.45 8.63 -9.83
C LEU A 39 15.99 7.26 -10.22
N VAL A 40 15.15 6.22 -10.19
CA VAL A 40 15.53 4.89 -10.67
C VAL A 40 15.79 4.91 -12.17
N ALA A 41 14.90 5.51 -12.97
CA ALA A 41 15.09 5.61 -14.42
C ALA A 41 16.38 6.35 -14.80
N ALA A 42 16.76 7.39 -14.05
CA ALA A 42 18.00 8.14 -14.27
C ALA A 42 19.27 7.29 -14.10
N THR A 43 19.20 6.14 -13.42
CA THR A 43 20.34 5.20 -13.32
C THR A 43 20.60 4.44 -14.62
N GLY A 44 19.61 4.36 -15.52
CA GLY A 44 19.66 3.52 -16.72
C GLY A 44 19.69 2.01 -16.45
N ALA A 45 19.65 1.58 -15.19
CA ALA A 45 19.69 0.16 -14.83
C ALA A 45 18.35 -0.53 -15.10
N GLN A 46 18.40 -1.76 -15.57
CA GLN A 46 17.24 -2.66 -15.53
C GLN A 46 16.95 -3.08 -14.07
N PRO A 47 15.73 -3.54 -13.74
CA PRO A 47 15.44 -4.07 -12.41
C PRO A 47 16.34 -5.26 -12.06
N LEU A 48 16.65 -5.46 -10.78
CA LEU A 48 17.37 -6.62 -10.28
C LEU A 48 16.54 -7.91 -10.42
N ALA A 49 17.19 -9.02 -10.80
CA ALA A 49 16.58 -10.33 -10.95
C ALA A 49 17.19 -11.36 -9.98
N GLY A 50 16.34 -12.24 -9.44
CA GLY A 50 16.72 -13.19 -8.38
C GLY A 50 16.71 -12.57 -6.98
N PRO A 51 17.26 -13.26 -5.95
CA PRO A 51 17.26 -12.78 -4.57
C PRO A 51 17.97 -11.44 -4.40
N VAL A 52 17.25 -10.46 -3.88
CA VAL A 52 17.69 -9.09 -3.62
C VAL A 52 18.06 -8.93 -2.16
N ARG A 53 19.19 -8.27 -1.92
CA ARG A 53 19.63 -7.82 -0.59
C ARG A 53 19.63 -6.31 -0.56
N LEU A 54 19.05 -5.74 0.48
CA LEU A 54 18.99 -4.30 0.72
C LEU A 54 19.92 -3.91 1.86
N SER A 55 20.66 -2.83 1.67
CA SER A 55 21.42 -2.16 2.74
C SER A 55 21.14 -0.67 2.66
N LEU A 56 20.60 -0.08 3.71
CA LEU A 56 20.19 1.33 3.67
C LEU A 56 20.34 2.06 5.00
N THR A 57 20.53 3.37 4.88
CA THR A 57 20.48 4.32 5.99
C THR A 57 19.41 5.37 5.72
N ALA A 58 18.43 5.45 6.62
CA ALA A 58 17.38 6.47 6.57
C ALA A 58 17.76 7.69 7.42
N PHE A 59 18.06 8.80 6.76
CA PHE A 59 18.38 10.09 7.38
C PHE A 59 17.08 10.88 7.61
N ARG A 60 16.56 10.82 8.84
CA ARG A 60 15.23 11.35 9.16
C ARG A 60 15.23 12.87 9.37
N PRO A 61 14.16 13.57 8.92
CA PRO A 61 14.02 15.02 9.11
C PRO A 61 13.76 15.42 10.57
N ARG A 62 13.18 14.50 11.35
CA ARG A 62 12.85 14.68 12.76
C ARG A 62 13.11 13.38 13.50
N ARG A 63 13.45 13.47 14.79
CA ARG A 63 13.72 12.32 15.68
C ARG A 63 12.45 11.54 16.07
N VAL A 64 11.58 11.24 15.10
CA VAL A 64 10.29 10.57 15.27
C VAL A 64 10.06 9.57 14.13
N GLY A 65 9.12 8.66 14.35
CA GLY A 65 8.71 7.67 13.35
C GLY A 65 9.56 6.41 13.35
N ASP A 66 8.97 5.36 12.79
CA ASP A 66 9.51 4.01 12.85
C ASP A 66 10.26 3.67 11.56
N LEU A 67 11.34 2.90 11.70
CA LEU A 67 12.18 2.49 10.57
C LEU A 67 11.41 1.51 9.66
N ASP A 68 10.61 0.60 10.22
CA ASP A 68 9.77 -0.33 9.47
C ASP A 68 8.72 0.40 8.61
N ASN A 69 8.13 1.49 9.10
CA ASN A 69 7.22 2.34 8.34
C ASN A 69 7.92 2.97 7.13
N THR A 70 9.17 3.42 7.32
CA THR A 70 10.03 3.93 6.25
C THR A 70 10.31 2.84 5.22
N LEU A 71 10.70 1.64 5.67
CA LEU A 71 10.97 0.48 4.82
C LEU A 71 9.74 0.06 4.00
N LYS A 72 8.55 0.06 4.61
CA LYS A 72 7.30 -0.31 3.94
C LYS A 72 6.96 0.64 2.79
N VAL A 73 7.17 1.94 2.98
CA VAL A 73 6.93 2.94 1.92
C VAL A 73 7.99 2.86 0.82
N LEU A 74 9.26 2.68 1.18
CA LEU A 74 10.35 2.48 0.21
C LEU A 74 10.14 1.23 -0.63
N GLY A 75 9.81 0.11 0.00
CA GLY A 75 9.54 -1.16 -0.68
C GLY A 75 8.42 -1.03 -1.70
N ASP A 76 7.28 -0.42 -1.33
CA ASP A 76 6.17 -0.21 -2.25
C ASP A 76 6.51 0.77 -3.40
N ALA A 77 7.37 1.75 -3.15
CA ALA A 77 7.80 2.70 -4.18
C ALA A 77 8.84 2.14 -5.15
N LEU A 78 9.70 1.22 -4.69
CA LEU A 78 10.77 0.61 -5.49
C LEU A 78 10.33 -0.69 -6.19
N ASN A 79 9.28 -1.35 -5.71
CA ASN A 79 8.79 -2.61 -6.28
C ASN A 79 8.35 -2.44 -7.74
N GLY A 80 8.82 -3.32 -8.62
CA GLY A 80 8.62 -3.26 -10.07
C GLY A 80 9.50 -2.23 -10.79
N LEU A 81 10.35 -1.49 -10.07
CA LEU A 81 11.31 -0.53 -10.62
C LEU A 81 12.74 -0.96 -10.37
N ALA A 82 13.11 -1.15 -9.10
CA ALA A 82 14.45 -1.51 -8.69
C ALA A 82 14.71 -3.02 -8.72
N TRP A 83 13.64 -3.80 -8.55
CA TRP A 83 13.55 -5.25 -8.69
C TRP A 83 12.18 -5.56 -9.30
N LEU A 84 11.97 -6.79 -9.79
CA LEU A 84 10.75 -7.15 -10.48
C LEU A 84 9.57 -7.27 -9.50
N ASP A 85 9.70 -8.10 -8.45
CA ASP A 85 8.65 -8.32 -7.45
C ASP A 85 9.21 -8.35 -6.02
N ASP A 86 8.37 -8.00 -5.04
CA ASP A 86 8.79 -7.79 -3.64
C ASP A 86 9.23 -9.09 -2.95
N GLU A 87 8.72 -10.23 -3.42
CA GLU A 87 9.16 -11.57 -3.01
C GLU A 87 10.67 -11.81 -3.23
N GLN A 88 11.31 -11.06 -4.12
CA GLN A 88 12.75 -11.17 -4.33
C GLN A 88 13.56 -10.66 -3.15
N VAL A 89 13.00 -9.77 -2.32
CA VAL A 89 13.75 -9.16 -1.21
C VAL A 89 13.93 -10.19 -0.09
N ALA A 90 15.11 -10.83 -0.09
CA ALA A 90 15.45 -11.92 0.83
C ALA A 90 16.15 -11.43 2.11
N SER A 91 16.72 -10.23 2.10
CA SER A 91 17.45 -9.68 3.25
C SER A 91 17.42 -8.15 3.24
N ILE A 92 17.24 -7.57 4.43
CA ILE A 92 17.25 -6.13 4.64
C ILE A 92 18.15 -5.82 5.83
N HIS A 93 19.21 -5.06 5.59
CA HIS A 93 19.98 -4.37 6.62
C HIS A 93 19.58 -2.89 6.58
N ALA A 94 19.03 -2.39 7.68
CA ALA A 94 18.51 -1.03 7.72
C ALA A 94 18.87 -0.34 9.03
N GLU A 95 19.36 0.88 8.90
CA GLU A 95 19.69 1.74 10.03
C GLU A 95 19.05 3.12 9.87
N ARG A 96 18.95 3.84 10.98
CA ARG A 96 18.47 5.23 11.00
C ARG A 96 19.56 6.17 11.46
N ALA A 97 19.62 7.33 10.83
CA ALA A 97 20.45 8.46 11.21
C ALA A 97 19.59 9.73 11.23
N ASP A 98 20.13 10.81 11.79
CA ASP A 98 19.43 12.10 11.91
C ASP A 98 20.09 13.15 11.01
N ASP A 99 19.32 13.70 10.07
CA ASP A 99 19.76 14.83 9.24
C ASP A 99 18.55 15.69 8.86
N ALA A 100 18.25 16.67 9.71
CA ALA A 100 17.14 17.58 9.50
C ALA A 100 17.35 18.52 8.30
N LYS A 101 18.61 18.74 7.88
CA LYS A 101 18.94 19.67 6.80
C LYS A 101 18.85 19.01 5.43
N ALA A 102 19.16 17.71 5.35
CA ALA A 102 19.12 16.95 4.10
C ALA A 102 18.49 15.55 4.30
N PRO A 103 17.19 15.48 4.59
CA PRO A 103 16.51 14.21 4.84
C PRO A 103 16.44 13.36 3.57
N ARG A 104 16.91 12.12 3.66
CA ARG A 104 17.06 11.21 2.52
C ARG A 104 17.14 9.76 2.97
N VAL A 105 17.11 8.86 1.99
CA VAL A 105 17.44 7.46 2.17
C VAL A 105 18.56 7.13 1.21
N GLU A 106 19.67 6.66 1.75
CA GLU A 106 20.77 6.09 0.99
C GLU A 106 20.59 4.57 0.97
N LEU A 107 20.49 3.98 -0.21
CA LEU A 107 20.14 2.57 -0.38
C LEU A 107 21.04 1.90 -1.42
N VAL A 108 21.58 0.75 -1.04
CA VAL A 108 22.20 -0.22 -1.94
C VAL A 108 21.23 -1.39 -2.09
N ALA A 109 20.90 -1.73 -3.33
CA ALA A 109 20.24 -2.99 -3.67
C ALA A 109 21.21 -3.86 -4.49
N THR A 110 21.40 -5.11 -4.09
CA THR A 110 22.25 -6.08 -4.82
C THR A 110 21.48 -7.35 -5.15
N ALA A 111 21.82 -7.95 -6.29
CA ALA A 111 21.41 -9.28 -6.72
C ALA A 111 22.51 -9.85 -7.63
N ALA A 112 22.42 -11.14 -7.96
CA ALA A 112 23.41 -11.78 -8.84
C ALA A 112 23.45 -11.17 -10.25
N ARG A 113 22.32 -10.65 -10.74
CA ARG A 113 22.21 -10.02 -12.06
C ARG A 113 21.07 -9.02 -12.12
N HIS A 114 21.06 -8.23 -13.19
CA HIS A 114 19.88 -7.48 -13.61
C HIS A 114 19.01 -8.35 -14.53
N ALA A 115 17.73 -8.00 -14.61
CA ALA A 115 16.81 -8.55 -15.60
C ALA A 115 17.22 -8.11 -17.01
N THR A 116 16.90 -8.93 -18.02
CA THR A 116 16.94 -8.47 -19.41
C THR A 116 15.81 -7.46 -19.67
N PRO A 117 15.92 -6.60 -20.69
CA PRO A 117 14.82 -5.71 -21.07
C PRO A 117 13.51 -6.44 -21.35
N GLU A 118 13.60 -7.63 -21.94
CA GLU A 118 12.46 -8.50 -22.24
C GLU A 118 11.82 -9.05 -20.96
N GLU A 119 12.62 -9.57 -20.03
CA GLU A 119 12.14 -10.03 -18.71
C GLU A 119 11.43 -8.88 -17.97
N ALA A 120 12.03 -7.69 -17.96
CA ALA A 120 11.45 -6.51 -17.33
C ALA A 120 10.14 -6.08 -18.00
N ALA A 121 10.06 -6.10 -19.33
CA ALA A 121 8.85 -5.77 -20.07
C ALA A 121 7.73 -6.80 -19.84
N ALA A 122 8.05 -8.09 -19.92
CA ALA A 122 7.12 -9.18 -19.65
C ALA A 122 6.55 -9.10 -18.23
N HIS A 123 7.40 -8.81 -17.24
CA HIS A 123 6.95 -8.65 -15.86
C HIS A 123 5.99 -7.46 -15.68
N ARG A 124 6.31 -6.30 -16.29
CA ARG A 124 5.40 -5.13 -16.28
C ARG A 124 4.05 -5.45 -16.90
N GLN A 125 4.04 -6.14 -18.05
CA GLN A 125 2.81 -6.56 -18.71
C GLN A 125 1.99 -7.51 -17.82
N ALA A 126 2.63 -8.54 -17.27
CA ALA A 126 1.97 -9.48 -16.36
C ALA A 126 1.38 -8.79 -15.12
N ARG A 127 2.05 -7.77 -14.56
CA ARG A 127 1.50 -6.96 -13.46
C ARG A 127 0.29 -6.14 -13.88
N ALA A 128 0.31 -5.54 -15.07
CA ALA A 128 -0.82 -4.79 -15.61
C ALA A 128 -2.04 -5.70 -15.79
N ASP A 129 -1.85 -6.89 -16.34
CA ASP A 129 -2.92 -7.87 -16.58
C ASP A 129 -3.50 -8.40 -15.27
N ARG A 130 -2.64 -8.74 -14.29
CA ARG A 130 -3.05 -9.10 -12.92
C ARG A 130 -3.91 -8.00 -12.29
N ALA A 131 -3.47 -6.73 -12.40
CA ALA A 131 -4.19 -5.59 -11.87
C ALA A 131 -5.54 -5.37 -12.57
N ALA A 132 -5.61 -5.52 -13.90
CA ALA A 132 -6.84 -5.41 -14.68
C ALA A 132 -7.85 -6.50 -14.28
N LYS A 133 -7.41 -7.76 -14.17
CA LYS A 133 -8.23 -8.89 -13.72
C LYS A 133 -8.76 -8.66 -12.29
N ALA A 134 -7.90 -8.22 -11.37
CA ALA A 134 -8.30 -7.92 -10.00
C ALA A 134 -9.34 -6.78 -9.92
N ARG A 135 -9.18 -5.74 -10.75
CA ARG A 135 -10.16 -4.64 -10.87
C ARG A 135 -11.51 -5.14 -11.40
N ALA A 136 -11.51 -5.94 -12.46
CA ALA A 136 -12.73 -6.51 -13.04
C ALA A 136 -13.50 -7.37 -12.04
N THR A 137 -12.81 -8.25 -11.31
CA THR A 137 -13.43 -9.06 -10.25
C THR A 137 -14.02 -8.20 -9.13
N ARG A 138 -13.29 -7.19 -8.63
CA ARG A 138 -13.83 -6.27 -7.61
C ARG A 138 -15.06 -5.52 -8.08
N ASN A 139 -15.07 -5.04 -9.33
CA ASN A 139 -16.23 -4.34 -9.89
C ASN A 139 -17.46 -5.25 -10.00
N ARG A 140 -17.27 -6.51 -10.46
CA ARG A 140 -18.34 -7.52 -10.48
C ARG A 140 -18.90 -7.77 -9.08
N ASN A 141 -18.04 -8.02 -8.09
CA ASN A 141 -18.45 -8.27 -6.70
C ASN A 141 -19.20 -7.07 -6.10
N ARG A 142 -18.77 -5.85 -6.42
CA ARG A 142 -19.45 -4.63 -5.98
C ARG A 142 -20.84 -4.49 -6.60
N ALA A 143 -20.98 -4.79 -7.89
CA ALA A 143 -22.27 -4.76 -8.59
C ALA A 143 -23.25 -5.80 -8.01
N ALA A 144 -22.79 -7.02 -7.75
CA ALA A 144 -23.58 -8.06 -7.11
C ALA A 144 -24.06 -7.64 -5.70
N LYS A 145 -23.16 -7.06 -4.88
CA LYS A 145 -23.52 -6.55 -3.54
C LYS A 145 -24.52 -5.38 -3.59
N ALA A 146 -24.47 -4.56 -4.62
CA ALA A 146 -25.44 -3.48 -4.80
C ALA A 146 -26.84 -4.02 -5.14
N LYS A 147 -26.93 -5.07 -5.96
CA LYS A 147 -28.19 -5.75 -6.31
C LYS A 147 -28.83 -6.48 -5.12
N GLY A 148 -28.03 -7.00 -4.19
CA GLY A 148 -28.52 -7.73 -3.00
C GLY A 148 -28.91 -6.86 -1.79
N LYS A 149 -28.90 -5.52 -1.90
CA LYS A 149 -29.26 -4.63 -0.80
C LYS A 149 -30.79 -4.41 -0.79
N ALA A 150 -31.50 -5.08 0.13
CA ALA A 150 -32.91 -4.79 0.43
C ALA A 150 -33.09 -3.28 0.78
N PRO A 151 -34.25 -2.66 0.47
CA PRO A 151 -34.46 -1.25 0.73
C PRO A 151 -34.27 -0.97 2.23
N ARG A 152 -33.59 0.15 2.55
CA ARG A 152 -33.42 0.61 3.93
C ARG A 152 -34.82 0.68 4.54
N LYS A 153 -35.09 -0.10 5.60
CA LYS A 153 -36.37 -0.06 6.33
C LYS A 153 -36.74 1.40 6.57
N SER A 154 -37.93 1.80 6.12
CA SER A 154 -38.43 3.17 6.28
C SER A 154 -38.56 3.52 7.76
N LEU A 155 -38.51 4.80 8.10
CA LEU A 155 -38.75 5.31 9.46
C LEU A 155 -40.06 4.78 10.08
N ALA A 156 -41.06 4.44 9.25
CA ALA A 156 -42.31 3.82 9.69
C ALA A 156 -42.12 2.45 10.38
N TYR A 157 -41.05 1.71 10.06
CA TYR A 157 -40.76 0.41 10.71
C TYR A 157 -40.19 0.56 12.13
N LEU A 158 -39.68 1.75 12.49
CA LEU A 158 -39.19 2.05 13.83
C LEU A 158 -40.29 2.60 14.77
N ALA A 159 -41.51 2.78 14.25
CA ALA A 159 -42.63 3.43 14.96
C ALA A 159 -43.67 2.44 15.55
N THR A 160 -43.45 1.13 15.48
CA THR A 160 -44.34 0.17 16.17
C THR A 160 -44.07 0.19 17.68
N PRO A 161 -45.05 0.48 18.55
CA PRO A 161 -44.84 0.48 19.99
C PRO A 161 -44.61 -0.96 20.47
N SER A 162 -43.57 -1.15 21.26
CA SER A 162 -43.36 -2.39 22.01
C SER A 162 -44.54 -2.60 22.95
N VAL A 163 -45.31 -3.66 22.72
CA VAL A 163 -46.41 -4.09 23.59
C VAL A 163 -45.86 -4.30 25.00
N ARG A 164 -46.26 -3.43 25.94
CA ARG A 164 -46.01 -3.62 27.37
C ARG A 164 -46.67 -4.94 27.79
N ARG A 165 -45.88 -5.88 28.34
CA ARG A 165 -46.43 -7.02 29.08
C ARG A 165 -47.24 -6.47 30.26
N GLY A 166 -48.55 -6.62 30.20
CA GLY A 166 -49.46 -6.31 31.30
C GLY A 166 -49.14 -7.21 32.49
N ARG A 167 -48.84 -6.58 33.63
CA ARG A 167 -48.81 -7.22 34.94
C ARG A 167 -50.26 -7.28 35.41
N ALA A 168 -50.93 -8.40 35.24
CA ALA A 168 -52.21 -8.66 35.87
C ALA A 168 -51.95 -9.31 37.23
N GLY A 169 -52.11 -8.53 38.29
CA GLY A 169 -52.33 -9.03 39.64
C GLY A 169 -53.80 -8.87 39.99
N GLY A 170 -54.36 -9.87 40.69
CA GLY A 170 -55.62 -9.74 41.43
C GLY A 170 -56.44 -11.02 41.52
N ALA A 171 -56.37 -11.65 42.70
CA ALA A 171 -57.39 -12.38 43.50
C ALA A 171 -58.74 -12.78 42.84
N VAL A 172 -59.46 -13.85 43.22
CA VAL A 172 -59.87 -14.32 44.57
C VAL A 172 -60.50 -15.72 44.42
N GLY A 173 -60.53 -16.51 45.49
CA GLY A 173 -61.30 -17.76 45.61
C GLY A 173 -60.78 -18.64 46.74
#